data_AF-A0AAE9NS29-F1
#
_entry.id   AF-A0AAE9NS29-F1
#
_cell.length_a   1.000
_cell.length_b   1.000
_cell.length_c   1.000
_cell.angle_alpha   90.00
_cell.angle_beta   90.00
_cell.angle_gamma   90.00
#
_symmetry.space_group_name_H-M   'P 1'
#
loop_
_entity.id
_entity.type
_entity.pdbx_description
1 polymer ?
#
loop_
_entity_poly.entity_id
_entity_poly.type
_entity_poly.pdbx_seq_one_letter_code
_entity_poly.pdbx_strand_id
1 'polypeptide(L)'
;MNGIGNISLFTMLQRAGSQYFNANVSRSFNLSQVISSNQGGIGVKVSLSDESIYKNLLTSIQNNTVESIDGMNKKGIKEIWEIVANGKGNAEADYLKDSPKSDDEARLALAKQAADYVASGESGRNPFEGVERKTLSAIAYDESGSFTTSERYAAYLQLGKQDNSFENAVYSATSMGLDGDDIVALKSKLILISGMSDAEKSAKGITQNIIDLNEVELTEMESKAEKIYQGLNYDNLKPDIAYDLLAAVKNADGNFSWQSQSSLTLFFAIKSNDEIPAINSMIYIAE
;
A
#
# COMPACT_ATOMS: atom_id res chain seq x y z
N MET A 1 -23.39 -0.30 3.33
CA MET A 1 -22.01 -0.81 3.48
C MET A 1 -21.52 -0.26 4.81
N ASN A 2 -21.50 -1.11 5.84
CA ASN A 2 -21.18 -0.76 7.21
C ASN A 2 -19.83 -1.38 7.59
N GLY A 3 -18.97 -0.60 8.24
CA GLY A 3 -17.88 -1.08 9.11
C GLY A 3 -16.50 -1.08 8.46
N ILE A 4 -15.80 0.05 8.48
CA ILE A 4 -14.72 0.44 9.40
C ILE A 4 -14.75 1.98 9.42
N GLY A 5 -14.41 2.61 10.55
CA GLY A 5 -14.72 4.02 10.81
C GLY A 5 -14.21 4.97 9.72
N ASN A 6 -15.14 5.64 9.02
CA ASN A 6 -14.86 6.84 8.24
C ASN A 6 -14.24 7.89 9.20
N ILE A 7 -12.93 7.84 9.38
CA ILE A 7 -12.20 8.95 9.99
C ILE A 7 -12.47 10.12 9.05
N SER A 8 -13.23 11.12 9.53
CA SER A 8 -13.52 12.31 8.72
C SER A 8 -12.20 12.90 8.22
N LEU A 9 -12.18 13.43 6.99
CA LEU A 9 -11.04 14.21 6.49
C LEU A 9 -10.62 15.27 7.50
N PHE A 10 -11.57 15.83 8.28
CA PHE A 10 -11.29 16.71 9.40
C PHE A 10 -10.34 16.09 10.44
N THR A 11 -10.59 14.85 10.86
CA THR A 11 -9.76 14.11 11.82
C THR A 11 -8.43 13.68 11.20
N MET A 12 -8.39 13.33 9.91
CA MET A 12 -7.13 13.05 9.19
C MET A 12 -6.26 14.30 9.08
N LEU A 13 -6.85 15.45 8.72
CA LEU A 13 -6.19 16.75 8.64
C LEU A 13 -5.70 17.23 10.02
N GLN A 14 -6.45 16.97 11.10
CA GLN A 14 -5.99 17.27 12.46
C GLN A 14 -4.77 16.44 12.87
N ARG A 15 -4.75 15.14 12.56
CA ARG A 15 -3.60 14.25 12.84
C ARG A 15 -2.36 14.61 12.02
N ALA A 16 -2.54 14.94 10.74
CA ALA A 16 -1.45 15.42 9.88
C ALA A 16 -0.92 16.80 10.33
N GLY A 17 -1.81 17.71 10.76
CA GLY A 17 -1.43 19.02 11.28
C GLY A 17 -0.46 18.97 12.47
N SER A 18 -0.55 17.94 13.31
CA SER A 18 0.40 17.72 14.42
C SER A 18 1.79 17.20 14.00
N GLN A 19 1.92 16.55 12.84
CA GLN A 19 3.19 15.93 12.41
C GLN A 19 3.99 16.78 11.42
N TYR A 20 3.34 17.71 10.69
CA TYR A 20 4.01 18.56 9.69
C TYR A 20 4.26 20.02 10.14
N PHE A 21 3.75 20.44 11.31
CA PHE A 21 4.03 21.78 11.85
C PHE A 21 5.17 21.75 12.87
N ASN A 22 6.40 21.69 12.35
CA ASN A 22 7.56 22.23 13.06
C ASN A 22 8.38 23.12 12.12
N ALA A 23 7.73 24.15 11.56
CA ALA A 23 8.41 25.30 11.01
C ALA A 23 7.47 26.51 10.97
N ASN A 24 7.90 27.59 11.61
CA ASN A 24 7.34 28.93 11.45
C ASN A 24 7.30 29.34 9.96
N VAL A 25 6.17 29.18 9.28
CA VAL A 25 5.92 29.90 8.02
C VAL A 25 4.47 30.40 8.00
N SER A 26 4.28 31.58 8.55
CA SER A 26 3.18 32.46 8.17
C SER A 26 3.40 32.93 6.73
N ARG A 27 2.82 32.24 5.75
CA ARG A 27 2.60 32.83 4.41
C ARG A 27 1.20 32.49 3.91
N SER A 28 0.40 33.53 3.74
CA SER A 28 -0.91 33.51 3.12
C SER A 28 -0.82 32.92 1.70
N PHE A 29 -1.49 31.79 1.49
CA PHE A 29 -1.59 31.13 0.19
C PHE A 29 -2.63 31.83 -0.69
N ASN A 30 -2.31 32.10 -1.97
CA ASN A 30 -3.18 32.84 -2.89
C ASN A 30 -3.82 31.88 -3.91
N LEU A 31 -5.05 31.46 -3.63
CA LEU A 31 -5.84 30.43 -4.35
C LEU A 31 -6.22 30.77 -5.82
N SER A 32 -5.66 31.82 -6.43
CA SER A 32 -6.10 32.30 -7.74
C SER A 32 -5.44 31.65 -8.95
N GLN A 33 -4.45 30.77 -8.78
CA GLN A 33 -3.63 30.28 -9.91
C GLN A 33 -3.90 28.83 -10.37
N VAL A 34 -4.69 28.04 -9.62
CA VAL A 34 -4.93 26.61 -9.96
C VAL A 34 -6.18 26.39 -10.84
N ILE A 35 -7.01 27.42 -11.05
CA ILE A 35 -8.27 27.28 -11.79
C ILE A 35 -8.30 28.24 -12.99
N SER A 36 -7.81 27.78 -14.14
CA SER A 36 -8.09 28.43 -15.42
C SER A 36 -8.28 27.43 -16.56
N SER A 37 -9.47 26.81 -16.61
CA SER A 37 -10.08 26.37 -17.88
C SER A 37 -11.58 26.10 -17.71
N ASN A 38 -12.39 27.16 -17.74
CA ASN A 38 -13.60 27.25 -18.57
C ASN A 38 -14.27 28.63 -18.38
N GLN A 39 -14.24 29.43 -19.44
CA GLN A 39 -14.84 30.76 -19.49
C GLN A 39 -16.34 30.69 -19.80
N GLY A 40 -17.11 31.57 -19.16
CA GLY A 40 -18.47 31.93 -19.60
C GLY A 40 -19.40 32.35 -18.47
N GLY A 41 -19.18 33.52 -17.85
CA GLY A 41 -20.15 34.09 -16.92
C GLY A 41 -19.53 34.86 -15.76
N ILE A 42 -20.23 35.90 -15.35
CA ILE A 42 -19.86 36.89 -14.33
C ILE A 42 -19.38 36.22 -13.02
N GLY A 43 -18.07 36.23 -12.80
CA GLY A 43 -17.46 36.65 -11.53
C GLY A 43 -17.83 35.96 -10.22
N VAL A 44 -18.15 34.67 -10.19
CA VAL A 44 -18.19 33.90 -8.93
C VAL A 44 -16.99 32.95 -8.88
N LYS A 45 -15.95 33.32 -8.14
CA LYS A 45 -14.90 32.38 -7.74
C LYS A 45 -15.47 31.45 -6.67
N VAL A 46 -15.93 30.28 -7.07
CA VAL A 46 -16.29 29.21 -6.13
C VAL A 46 -15.00 28.48 -5.78
N SER A 47 -14.42 28.73 -4.60
CA SER A 47 -13.38 27.86 -4.06
C SER A 47 -14.06 26.57 -3.60
N LEU A 48 -13.68 25.44 -4.20
CA LEU A 48 -14.06 24.13 -3.68
C LEU A 48 -13.53 23.97 -2.25
N SER A 49 -14.29 23.29 -1.39
CA SER A 49 -13.79 22.90 -0.07
C SER A 49 -12.60 21.93 -0.22
N ASP A 50 -11.73 21.87 0.78
CA ASP A 50 -10.64 20.89 0.83
C ASP A 50 -11.15 19.45 0.65
N GLU A 51 -12.33 19.15 1.20
CA GLU A 51 -13.00 17.86 1.02
C GLU A 51 -13.42 17.60 -0.43
N SER A 52 -13.93 18.62 -1.12
CA SER A 52 -14.29 18.50 -2.53
C SER A 52 -13.06 18.31 -3.42
N ILE A 53 -11.96 19.00 -3.14
CA ILE A 53 -10.70 18.86 -3.88
C ILE A 53 -10.12 17.46 -3.67
N TYR A 54 -10.10 16.99 -2.41
CA TYR A 54 -9.63 15.64 -2.08
C TYR A 54 -10.48 14.54 -2.74
N LYS A 55 -11.82 14.66 -2.70
CA LYS A 55 -12.72 13.73 -3.40
C LYS A 55 -12.52 13.75 -4.92
N ASN A 56 -12.29 14.93 -5.50
CA ASN A 56 -12.00 15.04 -6.93
C ASN A 56 -10.66 14.39 -7.28
N LEU A 57 -9.62 14.53 -6.44
CA LEU A 57 -8.34 13.82 -6.61
C LEU A 57 -8.56 12.30 -6.64
N LEU A 58 -9.24 11.75 -5.62
CA LEU A 58 -9.53 10.31 -5.58
C LEU A 58 -10.38 9.83 -6.75
N THR A 59 -11.36 10.64 -7.18
CA THR A 59 -12.19 10.32 -8.36
C THR A 59 -11.39 10.40 -9.67
N SER A 60 -10.36 11.24 -9.71
CA SER A 60 -9.49 11.39 -10.89
C SER A 60 -8.45 10.27 -11.03
N ILE A 61 -8.13 9.59 -9.92
CA ILE A 61 -7.36 8.35 -9.97
C ILE A 61 -8.28 7.30 -10.61
N GLN A 62 -7.89 6.80 -11.77
CA GLN A 62 -8.73 5.92 -12.58
C GLN A 62 -9.13 4.67 -11.79
N ASN A 63 -10.38 4.23 -11.95
CA ASN A 63 -10.79 2.89 -11.56
C ASN A 63 -9.95 1.88 -12.36
N ASN A 64 -8.94 1.32 -11.70
CA ASN A 64 -8.08 0.33 -12.29
C ASN A 64 -8.87 -0.97 -12.43
N THR A 65 -8.99 -1.51 -13.64
CA THR A 65 -9.65 -2.79 -13.88
C THR A 65 -8.81 -3.59 -14.86
N VAL A 66 -8.79 -4.90 -14.66
CA VAL A 66 -8.02 -5.82 -15.49
C VAL A 66 -8.96 -6.73 -16.30
N GLU A 67 -8.63 -6.93 -17.57
CA GLU A 67 -9.12 -8.07 -18.34
C GLU A 67 -8.34 -9.30 -17.93
N SER A 68 -9.05 -10.27 -17.35
CA SER A 68 -8.46 -11.53 -16.90
C SER A 68 -9.25 -12.70 -17.43
N ILE A 69 -8.53 -13.73 -17.87
CA ILE A 69 -9.12 -14.98 -18.34
C ILE A 69 -9.77 -15.68 -17.14
N ASP A 70 -11.03 -16.07 -17.30
CA ASP A 70 -11.85 -16.74 -16.26
C ASP A 70 -11.92 -16.02 -14.90
N GLY A 71 -11.55 -14.74 -14.84
CA GLY A 71 -11.47 -13.97 -13.60
C GLY A 71 -10.43 -14.52 -12.61
N MET A 72 -9.33 -15.11 -13.10
CA MET A 72 -8.24 -15.64 -12.25
C MET A 72 -7.71 -14.58 -11.27
N ASN A 73 -7.65 -13.32 -11.72
CA ASN A 73 -7.17 -12.20 -10.92
C ASN A 73 -8.05 -11.83 -9.71
N LYS A 74 -9.24 -12.41 -9.56
CA LYS A 74 -10.15 -12.19 -8.43
C LYS A 74 -10.17 -13.36 -7.44
N LYS A 75 -9.36 -14.40 -7.67
CA LYS A 75 -9.30 -15.56 -6.78
C LYS A 75 -8.53 -15.26 -5.50
N GLY A 76 -8.71 -16.10 -4.48
CA GLY A 76 -7.91 -16.01 -3.27
C GLY A 76 -6.43 -16.24 -3.55
N ILE A 77 -5.54 -15.64 -2.76
CA ILE A 77 -4.09 -15.72 -3.03
C ILE A 77 -3.55 -17.16 -3.05
N LYS A 78 -4.16 -18.07 -2.28
CA LYS A 78 -3.84 -19.50 -2.31
C LYS A 78 -4.14 -20.12 -3.68
N GLU A 79 -5.31 -19.81 -4.25
CA GLU A 79 -5.68 -20.30 -5.58
C GLU A 79 -4.79 -19.70 -6.67
N ILE A 80 -4.43 -18.42 -6.56
CA ILE A 80 -3.44 -17.80 -7.48
C ILE A 80 -2.11 -18.55 -7.42
N TRP A 81 -1.62 -18.87 -6.22
CA TRP A 81 -0.39 -19.64 -6.07
C TRP A 81 -0.48 -21.00 -6.76
N GLU A 82 -1.60 -21.71 -6.61
CA GLU A 82 -1.85 -22.99 -7.27
C GLU A 82 -1.92 -22.86 -8.79
N ILE A 83 -2.60 -21.82 -9.31
CA ILE A 83 -2.68 -21.52 -10.75
C ILE A 83 -1.28 -21.31 -11.34
N VAL A 84 -0.47 -20.47 -10.71
CA VAL A 84 0.89 -20.16 -11.18
C VAL A 84 1.80 -21.39 -11.07
N ALA A 85 1.73 -22.12 -9.95
CA ALA A 85 2.51 -23.35 -9.77
C ALA A 85 2.20 -24.41 -10.84
N ASN A 86 0.91 -24.59 -11.18
CA ASN A 86 0.48 -25.54 -12.20
C ASN A 86 0.88 -25.13 -13.62
N GLY A 87 1.02 -23.83 -13.89
CA GLY A 87 1.48 -23.31 -15.17
C GLY A 87 2.96 -22.94 -15.21
N LYS A 88 3.77 -23.34 -14.21
CA LYS A 88 5.18 -22.97 -14.13
C LYS A 88 5.96 -23.50 -15.35
N GLY A 89 6.74 -22.63 -15.98
CA GLY A 89 7.51 -22.95 -17.18
C GLY A 89 6.70 -22.95 -18.48
N ASN A 90 5.40 -22.65 -18.43
CA ASN A 90 4.58 -22.41 -19.62
C ASN A 90 4.46 -20.90 -19.88
N ALA A 91 5.21 -20.39 -20.86
CA ALA A 91 5.15 -18.98 -21.26
C ALA A 91 3.79 -18.55 -21.84
N GLU A 92 2.95 -19.50 -22.24
CA GLU A 92 1.61 -19.25 -22.81
C GLU A 92 0.48 -19.43 -21.80
N ALA A 93 0.81 -19.55 -20.50
CA ALA A 93 -0.19 -19.72 -19.46
C ALA A 93 -1.15 -18.51 -19.38
N ASP A 94 -2.44 -18.77 -19.14
CA ASP A 94 -3.48 -17.76 -19.25
C ASP A 94 -3.34 -16.62 -18.23
N TYR A 95 -2.81 -16.90 -17.03
CA TYR A 95 -2.55 -15.88 -16.01
C TYR A 95 -1.47 -14.85 -16.42
N LEU A 96 -0.67 -15.15 -17.44
CA LEU A 96 0.33 -14.22 -18.00
C LEU A 96 -0.29 -13.26 -19.02
N LYS A 97 -1.52 -13.52 -19.47
CA LYS A 97 -2.22 -12.75 -20.52
C LYS A 97 -3.13 -11.66 -19.95
N ASP A 98 -3.27 -11.61 -18.63
CA ASP A 98 -4.03 -10.56 -17.96
C ASP A 98 -3.49 -9.18 -18.32
N SER A 99 -4.37 -8.26 -18.71
CA SER A 99 -4.00 -6.90 -19.12
C SER A 99 -4.88 -5.85 -18.47
N PRO A 100 -4.34 -4.72 -17.99
CA PRO A 100 -5.14 -3.62 -17.51
C PRO A 100 -5.94 -3.00 -18.66
N LYS A 101 -7.16 -2.55 -18.34
CA LYS A 101 -8.00 -1.70 -19.21
C LYS A 101 -7.54 -0.25 -19.11
N SER A 102 -6.31 0.02 -19.56
CA SER A 102 -5.70 1.34 -19.49
C SER A 102 -4.77 1.58 -20.66
N ASP A 103 -4.76 2.81 -21.16
CA ASP A 103 -3.79 3.29 -22.16
C ASP A 103 -2.56 3.93 -21.49
N ASP A 104 -2.50 3.96 -20.15
CA ASP A 104 -1.36 4.52 -19.41
C ASP A 104 -0.12 3.64 -19.56
N GLU A 105 0.97 4.25 -20.05
CA GLU A 105 2.23 3.55 -20.33
C GLU A 105 2.80 2.90 -19.05
N ALA A 106 2.72 3.58 -17.90
CA ALA A 106 3.26 3.04 -16.65
C ALA A 106 2.44 1.83 -16.20
N ARG A 107 1.10 1.93 -16.24
CA ARG A 107 0.20 0.83 -15.88
C ARG A 107 0.42 -0.40 -16.75
N LEU A 108 0.55 -0.24 -18.06
CA LEU A 108 0.85 -1.32 -18.99
C LEU A 108 2.25 -1.93 -18.73
N ALA A 109 3.24 -1.08 -18.43
CA ALA A 109 4.59 -1.52 -18.09
C ALA A 109 4.60 -2.36 -16.80
N LEU A 110 3.83 -1.99 -15.76
CA LEU A 110 3.72 -2.78 -14.52
C LEU A 110 3.21 -4.19 -14.80
N ALA A 111 2.11 -4.31 -15.54
CA ALA A 111 1.51 -5.60 -15.87
C ALA A 111 2.49 -6.48 -16.64
N LYS A 112 3.18 -5.89 -17.62
CA LYS A 112 4.20 -6.58 -18.40
C LYS A 112 5.38 -7.03 -17.53
N GLN A 113 5.93 -6.15 -16.71
CA GLN A 113 7.06 -6.48 -15.83
C GLN A 113 6.71 -7.61 -14.86
N ALA A 114 5.49 -7.60 -14.30
CA ALA A 114 5.02 -8.66 -13.44
C ALA A 114 4.87 -9.99 -14.19
N ALA A 115 4.23 -9.99 -15.36
CA ALA A 115 4.10 -11.20 -16.19
C ALA A 115 5.46 -11.76 -16.61
N ASP A 116 6.39 -10.91 -17.06
CA ASP A 116 7.75 -11.30 -17.44
C ASP A 116 8.51 -11.89 -16.23
N TYR A 117 8.40 -11.26 -15.05
CA TYR A 117 9.00 -11.77 -13.81
C TYR A 117 8.48 -13.17 -13.47
N VAL A 118 7.17 -13.40 -13.52
CA VAL A 118 6.57 -14.71 -13.22
C VAL A 118 6.94 -15.74 -14.29
N ALA A 119 6.86 -15.38 -15.58
CA ALA A 119 7.21 -16.26 -16.70
C ALA A 119 8.68 -16.71 -16.65
N SER A 120 9.58 -15.84 -16.19
CA SER A 120 11.01 -16.14 -16.01
C SER A 120 11.30 -17.11 -14.85
N GLY A 121 10.28 -17.56 -14.12
CA GLY A 121 10.46 -18.32 -12.89
C GLY A 121 11.14 -17.50 -11.80
N GLU A 122 10.76 -16.21 -11.70
CA GLU A 122 11.26 -15.27 -10.70
C GLU A 122 12.76 -14.92 -10.84
N SER A 123 13.33 -15.14 -12.03
CA SER A 123 14.73 -14.86 -12.35
C SER A 123 14.91 -13.40 -12.82
N GLY A 124 14.54 -12.45 -11.97
CA GLY A 124 14.64 -11.04 -12.30
C GLY A 124 14.35 -10.14 -11.10
N ARG A 125 14.33 -8.84 -11.35
CA ARG A 125 13.88 -7.87 -10.36
C ARG A 125 12.36 -7.94 -10.24
N ASN A 126 11.87 -8.14 -9.02
CA ASN A 126 10.45 -8.05 -8.75
C ASN A 126 10.00 -6.59 -8.96
N PRO A 127 8.91 -6.31 -9.70
CA PRO A 127 8.45 -4.94 -9.97
C PRO A 127 8.06 -4.17 -8.71
N PHE A 128 7.76 -4.86 -7.61
CA PHE A 128 7.40 -4.26 -6.32
C PHE A 128 8.57 -4.21 -5.32
N GLU A 129 9.81 -4.44 -5.76
CA GLU A 129 10.97 -4.30 -4.88
C GLU A 129 11.08 -2.88 -4.32
N GLY A 130 11.07 -2.75 -2.99
CA GLY A 130 11.11 -1.47 -2.27
C GLY A 130 9.75 -0.86 -1.94
N VAL A 131 8.65 -1.51 -2.35
CA VAL A 131 7.29 -1.12 -1.95
C VAL A 131 7.06 -1.49 -0.48
N GLU A 132 6.31 -0.64 0.23
CA GLU A 132 6.00 -0.80 1.66
C GLU A 132 5.12 -2.03 1.89
N ARG A 133 5.32 -2.71 3.03
CA ARG A 133 4.64 -3.98 3.35
C ARG A 133 3.12 -3.89 3.22
N LYS A 134 2.51 -2.83 3.75
CA LYS A 134 1.05 -2.66 3.75
C LYS A 134 0.49 -2.57 2.34
N THR A 135 1.18 -1.86 1.44
CA THR A 135 0.83 -1.79 0.02
C THR A 135 0.99 -3.15 -0.65
N LEU A 136 2.09 -3.87 -0.41
CA LEU A 136 2.27 -5.24 -0.94
C LEU A 136 1.16 -6.18 -0.51
N SER A 137 0.79 -6.12 0.78
CA SER A 137 -0.31 -6.87 1.37
C SER A 137 -1.63 -6.56 0.67
N ALA A 138 -1.98 -5.29 0.53
CA ALA A 138 -3.21 -4.88 -0.14
C ALA A 138 -3.28 -5.32 -1.61
N ILE A 139 -2.16 -5.27 -2.34
CA ILE A 139 -2.09 -5.76 -3.73
C ILE A 139 -2.22 -7.28 -3.78
N ALA A 140 -1.45 -8.02 -2.99
CA ALA A 140 -1.46 -9.49 -3.00
C ALA A 140 -2.86 -10.06 -2.69
N TYR A 141 -3.57 -9.45 -1.73
CA TYR A 141 -4.89 -9.87 -1.28
C TYR A 141 -6.06 -9.13 -1.97
N ASP A 142 -5.80 -8.34 -3.02
CA ASP A 142 -6.85 -7.66 -3.79
C ASP A 142 -7.69 -8.62 -4.63
N GLU A 143 -8.92 -8.91 -4.20
CA GLU A 143 -9.88 -9.70 -4.98
C GLU A 143 -10.83 -8.84 -5.83
N SER A 144 -10.65 -7.51 -5.84
CA SER A 144 -11.50 -6.59 -6.62
C SER A 144 -11.32 -6.75 -8.14
N GLY A 145 -10.13 -7.19 -8.56
CA GLY A 145 -9.73 -7.31 -9.95
C GLY A 145 -9.08 -6.04 -10.51
N SER A 146 -8.50 -5.23 -9.62
CA SER A 146 -7.72 -4.04 -9.99
C SER A 146 -6.32 -4.41 -10.49
N PHE A 147 -5.77 -5.52 -9.97
CA PHE A 147 -4.46 -6.03 -10.34
C PHE A 147 -4.57 -7.30 -11.19
N THR A 148 -3.54 -7.56 -11.99
CA THR A 148 -3.41 -8.80 -12.76
C THR A 148 -3.03 -9.96 -11.85
N THR A 149 -3.28 -11.20 -12.27
CA THR A 149 -2.85 -12.39 -11.53
C THR A 149 -1.34 -12.38 -11.29
N SER A 150 -0.57 -11.98 -12.31
CA SER A 150 0.89 -11.87 -12.23
C SER A 150 1.36 -10.77 -11.26
N GLU A 151 0.69 -9.62 -11.22
CA GLU A 151 0.99 -8.55 -10.26
C GLU A 151 0.72 -8.99 -8.83
N ARG A 152 -0.44 -9.59 -8.56
CA ARG A 152 -0.79 -10.09 -7.23
C ARG A 152 0.19 -11.14 -6.76
N TYR A 153 0.58 -12.06 -7.64
CA TYR A 153 1.58 -13.08 -7.33
C TYR A 153 2.97 -12.48 -7.07
N ALA A 154 3.42 -11.54 -7.89
CA ALA A 154 4.69 -10.85 -7.67
C ALA A 154 4.71 -10.06 -6.35
N ALA A 155 3.62 -9.36 -6.02
CA ALA A 155 3.47 -8.67 -4.73
C ALA A 155 3.50 -9.65 -3.55
N TYR A 156 2.83 -10.80 -3.66
CA TYR A 156 2.86 -11.85 -2.64
C TYR A 156 4.27 -12.42 -2.42
N LEU A 157 5.03 -12.66 -3.48
CA LEU A 157 6.41 -13.13 -3.36
C LEU A 157 7.33 -12.08 -2.73
N GLN A 158 7.15 -10.81 -3.08
CA GLN A 158 7.90 -9.71 -2.47
C GLN A 158 7.54 -9.53 -0.99
N LEU A 159 6.25 -9.64 -0.64
CA LEU A 159 5.77 -9.66 0.74
C LEU A 159 6.41 -10.81 1.52
N GLY A 160 6.35 -12.04 0.99
CA GLY A 160 6.95 -13.21 1.62
C GLY A 160 8.47 -13.08 1.81
N LYS A 161 9.18 -12.49 0.85
CA LYS A 161 10.62 -12.18 0.99
C LYS A 161 10.89 -11.24 2.17
N GLN A 162 10.10 -10.17 2.31
CA GLN A 162 10.26 -9.20 3.40
C GLN A 162 9.88 -9.82 4.76
N ASP A 163 8.74 -10.51 4.81
CA ASP A 163 8.24 -11.17 6.03
C ASP A 163 9.21 -12.24 6.53
N ASN A 164 9.71 -13.12 5.65
CA ASN A 164 10.69 -14.14 6.02
C ASN A 164 11.98 -13.53 6.58
N SER A 165 12.45 -12.40 6.01
CA SER A 165 13.64 -11.71 6.52
C SER A 165 13.40 -11.18 7.93
N PHE A 166 12.25 -10.57 8.17
CA PHE A 166 11.87 -10.05 9.48
C PHE A 166 11.69 -11.19 10.50
N GLU A 167 10.93 -12.23 10.16
CA GLU A 167 10.69 -13.37 11.04
C GLU A 167 11.97 -14.12 11.41
N ASN A 168 12.91 -14.28 10.47
CA ASN A 168 14.23 -14.85 10.78
C ASN A 168 15.04 -13.98 11.74
N ALA A 169 14.95 -12.64 11.61
CA ALA A 169 15.61 -11.73 12.53
C ALA A 169 14.99 -11.80 13.94
N VAL A 170 13.66 -11.87 14.03
CA VAL A 170 12.94 -12.06 15.30
C VAL A 170 13.35 -13.39 15.93
N TYR A 171 13.29 -14.49 15.18
CA TYR A 171 13.70 -15.81 15.66
C TYR A 171 15.15 -15.81 16.16
N SER A 172 16.07 -15.18 15.44
CA SER A 172 17.47 -15.07 15.86
C SER A 172 17.62 -14.26 17.15
N ALA A 173 16.80 -13.22 17.34
CA ALA A 173 16.82 -12.38 18.53
C ALA A 173 16.18 -13.04 19.77
N THR A 174 15.21 -13.95 19.59
CA THR A 174 14.37 -14.46 20.69
C THR A 174 14.48 -15.97 20.93
N SER A 175 15.40 -16.66 20.23
CA SER A 175 15.55 -18.13 20.33
C SER A 175 16.47 -18.58 21.47
N MET A 176 17.08 -17.65 22.19
CA MET A 176 18.07 -17.95 23.23
C MET A 176 17.44 -18.16 24.62
N GLY A 177 16.15 -17.87 24.79
CA GLY A 177 15.45 -17.98 26.07
C GLY A 177 15.96 -16.96 27.08
N LEU A 178 16.37 -15.79 26.61
CA LEU A 178 16.81 -14.68 27.45
C LEU A 178 15.59 -13.97 28.06
N ASP A 179 15.85 -13.24 29.14
CA ASP A 179 14.84 -12.38 29.74
C ASP A 179 14.31 -11.38 28.72
N GLY A 180 12.97 -11.31 28.57
CA GLY A 180 12.28 -10.45 27.62
C GLY A 180 12.10 -11.01 26.20
N ASP A 181 12.61 -12.20 25.87
CA ASP A 181 12.48 -12.79 24.53
C ASP A 181 11.00 -12.87 24.08
N ASP A 182 10.10 -13.30 24.95
CA ASP A 182 8.67 -13.39 24.65
C ASP A 182 8.04 -12.01 24.40
N ILE A 183 8.51 -10.96 25.11
CA ILE A 183 8.04 -9.58 24.92
C ILE A 183 8.49 -9.07 23.55
N VAL A 184 9.76 -9.30 23.20
CA VAL A 184 10.31 -8.93 21.90
C VAL A 184 9.59 -9.66 20.78
N ALA A 185 9.32 -10.96 20.93
CA ALA A 185 8.59 -11.76 19.95
C ALA A 185 7.15 -11.26 19.76
N LEU A 186 6.41 -11.03 20.86
CA LEU A 186 5.02 -10.57 20.80
C LEU A 186 4.90 -9.15 20.21
N LYS A 187 5.78 -8.22 20.60
CA LYS A 187 5.85 -6.89 19.98
C LYS A 187 6.13 -6.96 18.49
N SER A 188 7.10 -7.77 18.09
CA SER A 188 7.47 -7.91 16.68
C SER A 188 6.33 -8.50 15.85
N LYS A 189 5.57 -9.44 16.42
CA LYS A 189 4.33 -9.97 15.82
C LYS A 189 3.25 -8.90 15.67
N LEU A 190 3.03 -8.06 16.68
CA LEU A 190 2.06 -6.96 16.60
C LEU A 190 2.49 -5.92 15.56
N ILE A 191 3.79 -5.62 15.46
CA ILE A 191 4.36 -4.78 14.39
C ILE A 191 4.02 -5.38 13.01
N LEU A 192 4.28 -6.67 12.80
CA LEU A 192 3.93 -7.35 11.56
C LEU A 192 2.43 -7.25 11.22
N ILE A 193 1.56 -7.51 12.21
CA ILE A 193 0.09 -7.43 12.06
C ILE A 193 -0.36 -6.00 11.70
N SER A 194 0.26 -4.98 12.29
CA SER A 194 -0.05 -3.57 12.00
C SER A 194 0.21 -3.21 10.53
N GLY A 195 1.16 -3.91 9.89
CA GLY A 195 1.48 -3.77 8.48
C GLY A 195 0.62 -4.61 7.54
N MET A 196 -0.38 -5.34 8.02
CA MET A 196 -1.30 -6.12 7.19
C MET A 196 -2.46 -5.26 6.71
N SER A 197 -2.83 -5.41 5.44
CA SER A 197 -4.13 -4.96 4.93
C SER A 197 -5.27 -5.71 5.61
N ASP A 198 -6.47 -5.16 5.59
CA ASP A 198 -7.64 -5.81 6.18
C ASP A 198 -8.02 -7.09 5.41
N ALA A 199 -7.75 -7.13 4.09
CA ALA A 199 -7.89 -8.34 3.28
C ALA A 199 -6.92 -9.46 3.72
N GLU A 200 -5.65 -9.15 3.98
CA GLU A 200 -4.69 -10.13 4.52
C GLU A 200 -5.11 -10.63 5.91
N LYS A 201 -5.49 -9.71 6.81
CA LYS A 201 -5.95 -10.08 8.17
C LYS A 201 -7.15 -11.01 8.10
N SER A 202 -8.14 -10.66 7.28
CA SER A 202 -9.33 -11.49 7.04
C SER A 202 -8.96 -12.88 6.51
N ALA A 203 -8.12 -12.94 5.48
CA ALA A 203 -7.66 -14.20 4.89
C ALA A 203 -6.85 -15.07 5.86
N LYS A 204 -6.13 -14.47 6.82
CA LYS A 204 -5.38 -15.15 7.89
C LYS A 204 -6.21 -15.41 9.15
N GLY A 205 -7.48 -14.98 9.20
CA GLY A 205 -8.33 -15.11 10.38
C GLY A 205 -7.91 -14.25 11.58
N ILE A 206 -7.15 -13.18 11.33
CA ILE A 206 -6.71 -12.22 12.35
C ILE A 206 -7.85 -11.23 12.59
N THR A 207 -8.52 -11.39 13.73
CA THR A 207 -9.62 -10.50 14.15
C THR A 207 -9.12 -9.44 15.11
N GLN A 208 -9.85 -8.33 15.24
CA GLN A 208 -9.52 -7.28 16.22
C GLN A 208 -9.42 -7.84 17.64
N ASN A 209 -10.31 -8.76 18.03
CA ASN A 209 -10.24 -9.41 19.34
C ASN A 209 -8.92 -10.17 19.56
N ILE A 210 -8.35 -10.79 18.53
CA ILE A 210 -7.02 -11.43 18.65
C ILE A 210 -5.94 -10.37 18.86
N ILE A 211 -6.01 -9.24 18.16
CA ILE A 211 -5.05 -8.14 18.33
C ILE A 211 -5.15 -7.59 19.76
N ASP A 212 -6.35 -7.27 20.22
CA ASP A 212 -6.60 -6.73 21.56
C ASP A 212 -6.09 -7.69 22.65
N LEU A 213 -6.30 -9.01 22.50
CA LEU A 213 -5.78 -10.01 23.43
C LEU A 213 -4.23 -10.02 23.48
N ASN A 214 -3.57 -9.96 22.32
CA ASN A 214 -2.11 -9.89 22.27
C ASN A 214 -1.58 -8.56 22.89
N GLU A 215 -2.29 -7.44 22.69
CA GLU A 215 -1.91 -6.15 23.29
C GLU A 215 -2.08 -6.13 24.83
N VAL A 216 -3.15 -6.76 25.33
CA VAL A 216 -3.36 -6.95 26.78
C VAL A 216 -2.26 -7.83 27.37
N GLU A 217 -1.98 -8.98 26.75
CA GLU A 217 -0.90 -9.88 27.17
C GLU A 217 0.44 -9.15 27.19
N LEU A 218 0.76 -8.41 26.12
CA LEU A 218 1.98 -7.60 26.04
C LEU A 218 2.06 -6.59 27.20
N THR A 219 0.98 -5.85 27.45
CA THR A 219 0.92 -4.86 28.54
C THR A 219 1.17 -5.51 29.90
N GLU A 220 0.58 -6.69 30.14
CA GLU A 220 0.81 -7.43 31.37
C GLU A 220 2.26 -7.88 31.52
N MET A 221 2.89 -8.38 30.45
CA MET A 221 4.29 -8.80 30.46
C MET A 221 5.22 -7.61 30.71
N GLU A 222 4.99 -6.48 30.04
CA GLU A 222 5.77 -5.25 30.23
C GLU A 222 5.64 -4.68 31.64
N SER A 223 4.44 -4.77 32.25
CA SER A 223 4.23 -4.30 33.63
C SER A 223 5.03 -5.08 34.68
N LYS A 224 5.39 -6.33 34.36
CA LYS A 224 6.15 -7.23 35.23
C LYS A 224 7.65 -7.21 34.89
N ALA A 225 8.03 -6.67 33.74
CA ALA A 225 9.41 -6.66 33.27
C ALA A 225 10.24 -5.63 34.03
N GLU A 226 11.47 -6.00 34.42
CA GLU A 226 12.41 -5.08 35.06
C GLU A 226 13.04 -4.09 34.06
N LYS A 227 12.93 -4.38 32.76
CA LYS A 227 13.52 -3.61 31.67
C LYS A 227 12.49 -3.36 30.57
N ILE A 228 12.75 -2.33 29.78
CA ILE A 228 11.98 -2.03 28.58
C ILE A 228 12.57 -2.81 27.42
N TYR A 229 11.78 -3.71 26.85
CA TYR A 229 12.13 -4.47 25.66
C TYR A 229 11.46 -3.84 24.43
N GLN A 230 12.16 -3.82 23.30
CA GLN A 230 11.65 -3.26 22.04
C GLN A 230 11.42 -4.38 21.03
N GLY A 231 10.33 -4.27 20.26
CA GLY A 231 10.14 -5.11 19.08
C GLY A 231 11.20 -4.78 18.02
N LEU A 232 11.45 -5.72 17.12
CA LEU A 232 12.34 -5.47 16.00
C LEU A 232 11.66 -4.51 15.01
N ASN A 233 12.49 -3.70 14.35
CA ASN A 233 12.03 -2.85 13.27
C ASN A 233 11.74 -3.68 12.03
N TYR A 234 10.67 -3.35 11.32
CA TYR A 234 10.39 -3.87 9.99
C TYR A 234 10.80 -2.79 8.98
N ASP A 235 11.85 -3.03 8.19
CA ASP A 235 12.58 -1.99 7.44
C ASP A 235 11.70 -1.12 6.50
N ASN A 236 10.62 -1.68 5.96
CA ASN A 236 9.68 -0.99 5.06
C ASN A 236 8.25 -0.99 5.63
N LEU A 237 8.13 -0.65 6.91
CA LEU A 237 6.85 -0.44 7.57
C LEU A 237 6.82 0.94 8.22
N LYS A 238 5.93 1.82 7.76
CA LYS A 238 5.65 3.10 8.43
C LYS A 238 4.21 3.13 8.93
N PRO A 239 3.96 2.82 10.21
CA PRO A 239 2.61 2.65 10.74
C PRO A 239 1.78 3.95 10.73
N ASP A 240 2.44 5.11 10.67
CA ASP A 240 1.79 6.42 10.79
C ASP A 240 1.37 7.05 9.45
N ILE A 241 1.73 6.44 8.32
CA ILE A 241 1.39 6.95 6.98
C ILE A 241 0.37 6.02 6.32
N ALA A 242 -0.77 6.60 5.92
CA ALA A 242 -1.73 5.91 5.06
C ALA A 242 -1.15 5.80 3.65
N TYR A 243 -0.64 4.61 3.32
CA TYR A 243 -0.17 4.26 1.96
C TYR A 243 -1.32 3.66 1.15
N ASP A 244 -2.22 4.52 0.69
CA ASP A 244 -3.43 4.19 -0.05
C ASP A 244 -3.25 4.31 -1.57
N LEU A 245 -2.06 4.65 -2.05
CA LEU A 245 -1.73 4.75 -3.47
C LEU A 245 -0.47 3.96 -3.84
N LEU A 246 -0.50 3.35 -5.02
CA LEU A 246 0.70 2.92 -5.73
C LEU A 246 0.96 3.93 -6.85
N ALA A 247 2.11 4.60 -6.86
CA ALA A 247 2.46 5.59 -7.88
C ALA A 247 3.69 5.19 -8.68
N ALA A 248 3.64 5.39 -10.00
CA ALA A 248 4.77 5.16 -10.86
C ALA A 248 5.75 6.33 -10.82
N VAL A 249 7.03 6.00 -10.88
CA VAL A 249 8.14 6.95 -11.03
C VAL A 249 8.89 6.57 -12.30
N LYS A 250 8.95 7.48 -13.26
CA LYS A 250 9.74 7.29 -14.48
C LYS A 250 11.21 7.50 -14.15
N ASN A 251 12.00 6.44 -14.30
CA ASN A 251 13.42 6.44 -14.04
C ASN A 251 14.17 7.09 -15.21
N ALA A 252 15.45 7.42 -14.99
CA ALA A 252 16.30 8.05 -16.01
C ALA A 252 16.53 7.17 -17.26
N ASP A 253 16.38 5.85 -17.13
CA ASP A 253 16.47 4.88 -18.23
C ASP A 253 15.16 4.78 -19.04
N GLY A 254 14.11 5.52 -18.64
CA GLY A 254 12.79 5.49 -19.27
C GLY A 254 11.85 4.42 -18.74
N ASN A 255 12.33 3.50 -17.89
CA ASN A 255 11.49 2.49 -17.24
C ASN A 255 10.73 3.07 -16.05
N PHE A 256 9.71 2.34 -15.58
CA PHE A 256 8.96 2.72 -14.40
C PHE A 256 9.39 1.91 -13.18
N SER A 257 9.53 2.58 -12.04
CA SER A 257 9.51 1.97 -10.71
C SER A 257 8.21 2.35 -9.99
N TRP A 258 7.82 1.60 -8.97
CA TRP A 258 6.57 1.83 -8.25
C TRP A 258 6.83 2.03 -6.76
N GLN A 259 6.14 2.99 -6.17
CA GLN A 259 6.32 3.37 -4.77
C GLN A 259 4.98 3.55 -4.09
N SER A 260 4.94 3.19 -2.81
CA SER A 260 3.82 3.52 -1.92
C SER A 260 3.73 5.02 -1.72
N GLN A 261 2.54 5.58 -1.94
CA GLN A 261 2.24 6.99 -1.77
C GLN A 261 1.01 7.18 -0.89
N SER A 262 0.88 8.39 -0.34
CA SER A 262 -0.28 8.79 0.43
C SER A 262 -1.06 9.83 -0.34
N SER A 263 -2.34 9.57 -0.59
CA SER A 263 -3.26 10.51 -1.23
C SER A 263 -3.36 11.81 -0.43
N LEU A 264 -3.24 11.74 0.90
CA LEU A 264 -3.26 12.90 1.79
C LEU A 264 -1.99 13.74 1.65
N THR A 265 -0.81 13.11 1.58
CA THR A 265 0.45 13.81 1.32
C THR A 265 0.42 14.48 -0.06
N LEU A 266 -0.07 13.77 -1.09
CA LEU A 266 -0.23 14.34 -2.43
C LEU A 266 -1.23 15.51 -2.45
N PHE A 267 -2.33 15.41 -1.71
CA PHE A 267 -3.29 16.50 -1.56
C PHE A 267 -2.63 17.76 -1.00
N PHE A 268 -1.78 17.63 0.03
CA PHE A 268 -1.04 18.76 0.58
C PHE A 268 0.04 19.31 -0.37
N ALA A 269 0.70 18.44 -1.15
CA ALA A 269 1.65 18.85 -2.19
C ALA A 269 0.95 19.67 -3.29
N ILE A 270 -0.20 19.21 -3.80
CA ILE A 270 -1.05 19.94 -4.76
C ILE A 270 -1.43 21.31 -4.18
N LYS A 271 -1.85 21.34 -2.91
CA LYS A 271 -2.21 22.58 -2.23
C LYS A 271 -1.03 23.52 -2.02
N SER A 272 0.19 23.02 -1.99
CA SER A 272 1.41 23.81 -1.84
C SER A 272 2.05 24.18 -3.18
N ASN A 273 1.46 23.71 -4.29
CA ASN A 273 1.98 23.84 -5.65
C ASN A 273 3.36 23.16 -5.81
N ASP A 274 3.56 22.06 -5.09
CA ASP A 274 4.72 21.18 -5.23
C ASP A 274 4.55 20.25 -6.43
N GLU A 275 5.66 19.74 -6.96
CA GLU A 275 5.64 18.75 -8.04
C GLU A 275 5.10 17.40 -7.51
N ILE A 276 4.17 16.80 -8.25
CA ILE A 276 3.58 15.50 -7.94
C ILE A 276 3.75 14.52 -9.10
N PRO A 277 3.76 13.20 -8.84
CA PRO A 277 3.70 12.21 -9.91
C PRO A 277 2.43 12.40 -10.76
N ALA A 278 2.46 11.93 -12.01
CA ALA A 278 1.32 12.02 -12.90
C ALA A 278 0.15 11.18 -12.36
N ILE A 279 -1.03 11.80 -12.22
CA ILE A 279 -2.22 11.18 -11.59
C ILE A 279 -2.65 9.89 -12.33
N ASN A 280 -2.53 9.87 -13.65
CA ASN A 280 -2.83 8.69 -14.49
C ASN A 280 -1.88 7.50 -14.24
N SER A 281 -0.72 7.76 -13.65
CA SER A 281 0.25 6.74 -13.28
C SER A 281 0.13 6.35 -11.80
N MET A 282 -1.05 6.56 -11.20
CA MET A 282 -1.39 6.15 -9.83
C MET A 282 -2.52 5.14 -9.84
N ILE A 283 -2.46 4.20 -8.89
CA ILE A 283 -3.49 3.21 -8.64
C ILE A 283 -3.96 3.41 -7.19
N TYR A 284 -5.26 3.61 -7.01
CA TYR A 284 -5.85 3.59 -5.68
C TYR A 284 -5.87 2.16 -5.14
N ILE A 285 -5.34 1.99 -3.94
CA ILE A 285 -5.32 0.73 -3.23
C ILE A 285 -6.40 0.84 -2.16
N ALA A 286 -7.55 0.21 -2.42
CA ALA A 286 -8.65 0.25 -1.47
C ALA A 286 -8.28 -0.52 -0.18
N GLU A 287 -8.52 0.12 0.97
CA GLU A 287 -8.75 -0.52 2.26
C GLU A 287 -10.23 -0.43 2.61
#